data_AF-A0A1F3SEI8-F1
#
_entry.id   AF-A0A1F3SEI8-F1
#
_cell.length_a   1.000
_cell.length_b   1.000
_cell.length_c   1.000
_cell.angle_alpha   90.00
_cell.angle_beta   90.00
_cell.angle_gamma   90.00
#
_symmetry.space_group_name_H-M   'P 1'
#
loop_
_entity.id
_entity.type
_entity.pdbx_description
1 polymer ?
#
loop_
_entity_poly.entity_id
_entity_poly.type
_entity_poly.pdbx_seq_one_letter_code
_entity_poly.pdbx_strand_id
1 'polypeptide(L)'
;MIGFLMKMALILLVALCSSFEIFATQSYLSVFTSTYPSVRGSQLESCATCHSPVKADFLNAYGLDLRDKGKNLNFKAIEALDSDEDGKSNIQEIKAEMYPGSQAATAEYLIFTNKKGAVHFNHEMHVTGPAAGDCSKCHGVDMFPKYFNDSIPVRDKAHTICWRCHSESGNPNAPLQCDWCHQ
;
A
#
# COMPACT_ATOMS: atom_id res chain seq x y z
N MET A 1 -50.67 -41.23 -8.48
CA MET A 1 -49.83 -40.92 -7.29
C MET A 1 -48.36 -41.33 -7.44
N ILE A 2 -48.06 -42.48 -8.08
CA ILE A 2 -46.67 -42.98 -8.27
C ILE A 2 -45.78 -42.02 -9.10
N GLY A 3 -46.31 -41.39 -10.15
CA GLY A 3 -45.55 -40.45 -10.99
C GLY A 3 -45.21 -39.10 -10.33
N PHE A 4 -45.90 -38.73 -9.25
CA PHE A 4 -45.63 -37.50 -8.50
C PHE A 4 -44.49 -37.72 -7.48
N LEU A 5 -44.48 -38.89 -6.84
CA LEU A 5 -43.41 -39.33 -5.93
C LEU A 5 -42.07 -39.51 -6.64
N MET A 6 -42.07 -40.02 -7.88
CA MET A 6 -40.83 -40.25 -8.65
C MET A 6 -40.16 -38.94 -9.14
N LYS A 7 -40.94 -37.90 -9.44
CA LYS A 7 -40.42 -36.56 -9.76
C LYS A 7 -39.85 -35.85 -8.53
N MET A 8 -40.48 -36.02 -7.37
CA MET A 8 -39.96 -35.46 -6.10
C MET A 8 -38.65 -36.13 -5.65
N ALA A 9 -38.51 -37.45 -5.86
CA ALA A 9 -37.27 -38.16 -5.57
C ALA A 9 -36.10 -37.74 -6.49
N LEU A 10 -36.38 -37.45 -7.77
CA LEU A 10 -35.36 -37.00 -8.72
C LEU A 10 -34.90 -35.55 -8.46
N ILE A 11 -35.80 -34.69 -7.99
CA ILE A 11 -35.48 -33.31 -7.59
C ILE A 11 -34.65 -33.28 -6.30
N LEU A 12 -34.90 -34.19 -5.36
CA LEU A 12 -34.10 -34.29 -4.12
C LEU A 12 -32.67 -34.78 -4.39
N LEU A 13 -32.46 -35.67 -5.36
CA LEU A 13 -31.14 -36.27 -5.63
C LEU A 13 -30.16 -35.28 -6.31
N VAL A 14 -30.66 -34.32 -7.08
CA VAL A 14 -29.83 -33.28 -7.75
C VAL A 14 -29.40 -32.18 -6.77
N ALA A 15 -30.11 -32.00 -5.66
CA ALA A 15 -29.80 -30.97 -4.65
C ALA A 15 -28.66 -31.36 -3.68
N LEU A 16 -28.15 -32.59 -3.73
CA LEU A 16 -27.21 -33.15 -2.75
C LEU A 16 -25.72 -33.13 -3.14
N CYS A 17 -25.34 -32.60 -4.31
CA CYS A 17 -23.95 -32.73 -4.82
C CYS A 17 -23.37 -31.44 -5.39
N SER A 18 -23.43 -30.33 -4.66
CA SER A 18 -22.66 -29.13 -5.01
C SER A 18 -22.20 -28.35 -3.79
N SER A 19 -21.61 -29.03 -2.80
CA SER A 19 -20.69 -28.38 -1.87
C SER A 19 -19.38 -28.14 -2.62
N PHE A 20 -19.33 -27.09 -3.42
CA PHE A 20 -18.06 -26.51 -3.85
C PHE A 20 -17.34 -26.08 -2.58
N GLU A 21 -16.29 -26.81 -2.19
CA GLU A 21 -15.36 -26.28 -1.21
C GLU A 21 -14.66 -25.10 -1.87
N ILE A 22 -15.11 -23.90 -1.53
CA ILE A 22 -14.39 -22.67 -1.81
C ILE A 22 -13.14 -22.77 -0.94
N PHE A 23 -12.05 -23.29 -1.49
CA PHE A 23 -10.73 -23.18 -0.88
C PHE A 23 -10.42 -21.69 -0.74
N ALA A 24 -10.66 -21.13 0.45
CA ALA A 24 -10.22 -19.80 0.79
C ALA A 24 -8.69 -19.83 0.78
N THR A 25 -8.08 -19.31 -0.29
CA THR A 25 -6.65 -19.07 -0.31
C THR A 25 -6.30 -18.18 0.86
N GLN A 26 -5.28 -18.52 1.65
CA GLN A 26 -4.80 -17.63 2.70
C GLN A 26 -4.44 -16.29 2.07
N SER A 27 -5.01 -15.20 2.59
CA SER A 27 -4.59 -13.87 2.18
C SER A 27 -3.13 -13.64 2.63
N TYR A 28 -2.36 -12.88 1.85
CA TYR A 28 -0.98 -12.50 2.20
C TYR A 28 -0.93 -11.90 3.61
N LEU A 29 -1.95 -11.10 3.97
CA LEU A 29 -2.11 -10.53 5.29
C LEU A 29 -2.30 -11.59 6.39
N SER A 30 -3.08 -12.65 6.14
CA SER A 30 -3.24 -13.76 7.09
C SER A 30 -1.92 -14.50 7.32
N VAL A 31 -1.13 -14.71 6.27
CA VAL A 31 0.21 -15.34 6.41
C VAL A 31 1.16 -14.41 7.15
N PHE A 32 1.13 -13.10 6.87
CA PHE A 32 1.92 -12.09 7.56
C PHE A 32 1.62 -12.07 9.06
N THR A 33 0.36 -11.95 9.46
CA THR A 33 -0.03 -11.90 10.88
C THR A 33 0.10 -13.25 11.60
N SER A 34 0.09 -14.37 10.86
CA SER A 34 0.47 -15.68 11.38
C SER A 34 1.98 -15.77 11.65
N THR A 35 2.80 -15.22 10.75
CA THR A 35 4.26 -15.20 10.87
C THR A 35 4.73 -14.27 11.98
N TYR A 36 4.07 -13.11 12.14
CA TYR A 36 4.36 -12.11 13.16
C TYR A 36 3.14 -11.84 14.04
N PRO A 37 2.79 -12.74 14.99
CA PRO A 37 1.62 -12.58 15.85
C PRO A 37 1.53 -11.26 16.63
N SER A 38 2.68 -10.64 16.94
CA SER A 38 2.78 -9.40 17.70
C SER A 38 2.20 -8.19 16.99
N VAL A 39 2.08 -8.22 15.66
CA VAL A 39 1.60 -7.08 14.88
C VAL A 39 0.08 -7.04 14.72
N ARG A 40 -0.65 -8.02 15.28
CA ARG A 40 -2.12 -8.03 15.24
C ARG A 40 -2.68 -6.82 16.00
N GLY A 41 -3.60 -6.11 15.37
CA GLY A 41 -4.16 -4.85 15.86
C GLY A 41 -3.23 -3.64 15.70
N SER A 42 -2.01 -3.81 15.18
CA SER A 42 -1.11 -2.70 14.86
C SER A 42 -1.39 -2.16 13.44
N GLN A 43 -0.73 -1.05 13.10
CA GLN A 43 -0.80 -0.47 11.75
C GLN A 43 -0.24 -1.37 10.64
N LEU A 44 0.53 -2.42 11.01
CA LEU A 44 1.07 -3.39 10.07
C LEU A 44 0.08 -4.53 9.74
N GLU A 45 -1.03 -4.66 10.46
CA GLU A 45 -2.15 -5.52 10.05
C GLU A 45 -2.98 -4.83 8.95
N SER A 46 -2.31 -4.45 7.86
CA SER A 46 -2.89 -3.70 6.75
C SER A 46 -2.24 -4.10 5.43
N CYS A 47 -2.99 -3.93 4.33
CA CYS A 47 -2.44 -4.07 2.98
C CYS A 47 -1.28 -3.08 2.72
N ALA A 48 -1.25 -1.94 3.41
CA ALA A 48 -0.18 -0.94 3.33
C ALA A 48 1.21 -1.48 3.70
N THR A 49 1.28 -2.60 4.44
CA THR A 49 2.55 -3.24 4.78
C THR A 49 3.31 -3.72 3.55
N CYS A 50 2.61 -4.20 2.51
CA CYS A 50 3.23 -4.70 1.28
C CYS A 50 2.87 -3.86 0.05
N HIS A 51 1.81 -3.07 0.11
CA HIS A 51 1.30 -2.30 -1.01
C HIS A 51 1.51 -0.82 -0.77
N SER A 52 2.08 -0.14 -1.78
CA SER A 52 2.03 1.31 -1.84
C SER A 52 1.99 1.80 -3.28
N PRO A 53 0.92 2.47 -3.72
CA PRO A 53 -0.38 2.67 -3.06
C PRO A 53 -1.03 1.37 -2.58
N VAL A 54 -1.99 1.44 -1.65
CA VAL A 54 -2.82 0.30 -1.19
C VAL A 54 -3.78 -0.19 -2.30
N LYS A 55 -3.21 -0.71 -3.39
CA LYS A 55 -3.88 -1.20 -4.58
C LYS A 55 -3.24 -2.51 -5.02
N ALA A 56 -4.06 -3.43 -5.53
CA ALA A 56 -3.57 -4.67 -6.09
C ALA A 56 -2.49 -4.40 -7.15
N ASP A 57 -1.44 -5.22 -7.17
CA ASP A 57 -0.27 -5.13 -8.06
C ASP A 57 0.66 -3.90 -7.87
N PHE A 58 0.33 -2.97 -6.96
CA PHE A 58 1.23 -1.89 -6.55
C PHE A 58 1.95 -2.29 -5.27
N LEU A 59 3.12 -2.91 -5.42
CA LEU A 59 3.95 -3.34 -4.30
C LEU A 59 4.91 -2.20 -3.88
N ASN A 60 5.05 -1.98 -2.58
CA ASN A 60 6.14 -1.18 -2.02
C ASN A 60 7.45 -1.98 -2.07
N ALA A 61 8.56 -1.40 -1.63
CA ALA A 61 9.87 -2.06 -1.68
C ALA A 61 9.89 -3.41 -0.94
N TYR A 62 9.27 -3.48 0.25
CA TYR A 62 9.11 -4.71 1.01
C TYR A 62 8.27 -5.77 0.29
N GLY A 63 7.16 -5.38 -0.33
CA GLY A 63 6.31 -6.24 -1.13
C GLY A 63 7.04 -6.79 -2.36
N LEU A 64 7.89 -5.99 -3.00
CA LEU A 64 8.75 -6.41 -4.11
C LEU A 64 9.79 -7.44 -3.64
N ASP A 65 10.46 -7.20 -2.51
CA ASP A 65 11.40 -8.15 -1.93
C ASP A 65 10.72 -9.46 -1.52
N LEU A 66 9.52 -9.41 -0.96
CA LEU A 66 8.72 -10.61 -0.67
C LEU A 66 8.39 -11.40 -1.93
N ARG A 67 8.00 -10.71 -3.01
CA ARG A 67 7.72 -11.33 -4.31
C ARG A 67 8.97 -12.03 -4.87
N ASP A 68 10.11 -11.33 -4.85
CA ASP A 68 11.30 -11.75 -5.60
C ASP A 68 12.17 -12.75 -4.81
N LYS A 69 12.34 -12.49 -3.51
CA LYS A 69 13.23 -13.24 -2.61
C LYS A 69 12.45 -14.11 -1.64
N GLY A 70 11.27 -13.66 -1.21
CA GLY A 70 10.42 -14.35 -0.26
C GLY A 70 9.57 -15.51 -0.79
N LYS A 71 9.58 -15.81 -2.10
CA LYS A 71 8.96 -16.98 -2.78
C LYS A 71 8.03 -17.87 -1.92
N ASN A 72 6.75 -17.98 -2.32
CA ASN A 72 5.71 -18.70 -1.57
C ASN A 72 5.40 -18.08 -0.19
N LEU A 73 5.37 -16.76 -0.09
CA LEU A 73 5.00 -16.02 1.14
C LEU A 73 5.93 -16.27 2.34
N ASN A 74 7.19 -16.61 2.08
CA ASN A 74 8.20 -16.75 3.10
C ASN A 74 8.73 -15.36 3.52
N PHE A 75 7.98 -14.69 4.39
CA PHE A 75 8.37 -13.42 4.98
C PHE A 75 9.69 -13.49 5.75
N LYS A 76 10.03 -14.66 6.32
CA LYS A 76 11.29 -14.84 7.05
C LYS A 76 12.53 -14.74 6.15
N ALA A 77 12.40 -15.10 4.87
CA ALA A 77 13.50 -15.04 3.92
C ALA A 77 13.96 -13.60 3.61
N ILE A 78 13.15 -12.59 3.94
CA ILE A 78 13.46 -11.18 3.72
C ILE A 78 13.70 -10.40 5.01
N GLU A 79 13.63 -11.04 6.19
CA GLU A 79 13.77 -10.36 7.49
C GLU A 79 15.04 -9.52 7.63
N ALA A 80 16.15 -9.99 7.06
CA ALA A 80 17.46 -9.35 7.16
C ALA A 80 17.72 -8.27 6.10
N LEU A 81 16.82 -8.09 5.13
CA LEU A 81 16.92 -7.03 4.13
C LEU A 81 16.47 -5.71 4.75
N ASP A 82 17.06 -4.63 4.27
CA ASP A 82 16.63 -3.25 4.49
C ASP A 82 15.96 -2.82 3.18
N SER A 83 14.63 -2.99 3.08
CA SER A 83 13.95 -2.89 1.77
C SER A 83 13.83 -1.45 1.29
N ASP A 84 13.74 -0.49 2.21
CA ASP A 84 13.57 0.93 1.92
C ASP A 84 14.82 1.77 2.17
N GLU A 85 15.95 1.11 2.46
CA GLU A 85 17.30 1.65 2.58
C GLU A 85 17.43 2.72 3.68
N ASP A 86 16.70 2.54 4.79
CA ASP A 86 16.68 3.46 5.93
C ASP A 86 17.73 3.13 7.02
N GLY A 87 18.49 2.04 6.83
CA GLY A 87 19.49 1.55 7.75
C GLY A 87 18.96 0.57 8.80
N LYS A 88 17.68 0.20 8.75
CA LYS A 88 17.08 -0.86 9.57
C LYS A 88 16.64 -2.03 8.68
N SER A 89 16.82 -3.23 9.21
CA SER A 89 16.27 -4.42 8.56
C SER A 89 14.75 -4.51 8.77
N ASN A 90 14.07 -5.15 7.83
CA ASN A 90 12.64 -5.41 7.85
C ASN A 90 12.16 -5.97 9.20
N ILE A 91 12.91 -6.89 9.81
CA ILE A 91 12.52 -7.47 11.11
C ILE A 91 12.67 -6.49 12.27
N GLN A 92 13.62 -5.55 12.21
CA GLN A 92 13.76 -4.51 13.22
C GLN A 92 12.56 -3.56 13.17
N GLU A 93 12.11 -3.20 11.97
CA GLU A 93 10.96 -2.34 11.76
C GLU A 93 9.65 -3.02 12.14
N ILE A 94 9.43 -4.27 11.71
CA ILE A 94 8.24 -5.05 12.07
C ILE A 94 8.09 -5.18 13.60
N LYS A 95 9.21 -5.40 14.32
CA LYS A 95 9.22 -5.47 15.79
C LYS A 95 8.95 -4.11 16.45
N ALA A 96 9.26 -3.02 15.77
CA ALA A 96 8.99 -1.65 16.20
C ALA A 96 7.62 -1.14 15.72
N GLU A 97 6.81 -1.99 15.07
CA GLU A 97 5.54 -1.62 14.44
C GLU A 97 5.67 -0.54 13.36
N MET A 98 6.82 -0.48 12.70
CA MET A 98 7.15 0.43 11.58
C MET A 98 7.04 -0.31 10.24
N TYR A 99 6.79 0.44 9.16
CA TYR A 99 6.55 -0.11 7.83
C TYR A 99 7.87 -0.53 7.13
N PRO A 100 8.12 -1.83 6.89
CA PRO A 100 9.41 -2.32 6.38
C PRO A 100 9.71 -1.98 4.91
N GLY A 101 8.78 -1.29 4.23
CA GLY A 101 8.94 -0.83 2.85
C GLY A 101 8.81 0.67 2.72
N SER A 102 8.86 1.41 3.83
CA SER A 102 8.64 2.85 3.89
C SER A 102 9.04 3.47 5.23
N GLN A 103 9.92 4.47 5.16
CA GLN A 103 10.34 5.34 6.28
C GLN A 103 9.20 6.17 6.89
N ALA A 104 8.01 6.20 6.27
CA ALA A 104 6.84 6.88 6.81
C ALA A 104 6.35 6.21 8.12
N ALA A 105 6.10 7.02 9.15
CA ALA A 105 5.56 6.54 10.43
C ALA A 105 4.08 6.07 10.33
N THR A 106 3.36 6.52 9.31
CA THR A 106 1.99 6.10 8.97
C THR A 106 1.90 5.84 7.47
N ALA A 107 1.01 4.93 7.05
CA ALA A 107 0.84 4.59 5.63
C ALA A 107 0.68 5.84 4.75
N GLU A 108 1.58 6.00 3.77
CA GLU A 108 1.44 6.93 2.64
C GLU A 108 1.21 8.41 2.98
N TYR A 109 1.49 8.81 4.22
CA TYR A 109 1.34 10.19 4.69
C TYR A 109 2.69 10.75 5.10
N LEU A 110 3.27 11.56 4.22
CA LEU A 110 4.53 12.25 4.44
C LEU A 110 4.27 13.63 5.02
N ILE A 111 5.04 14.02 6.03
CA ILE A 111 4.98 15.35 6.63
C ILE A 111 6.33 16.02 6.45
N PHE A 112 6.36 17.12 5.70
CA PHE A 112 7.55 17.93 5.47
C PHE A 112 7.45 19.23 6.25
N THR A 113 8.29 19.39 7.28
CA THR A 113 8.25 20.58 8.13
C THR A 113 9.30 21.61 7.71
N ASN A 114 8.90 22.87 7.59
CA ASN A 114 9.83 23.99 7.43
C ASN A 114 9.37 25.22 8.22
N LYS A 115 10.07 26.36 8.07
CA LYS A 115 9.77 27.61 8.79
C LYS A 115 8.36 28.18 8.55
N LYS A 116 7.67 27.75 7.49
CA LYS A 116 6.34 28.24 7.10
C LYS A 116 5.21 27.34 7.61
N GLY A 117 5.51 26.12 8.04
CA GLY A 117 4.53 25.14 8.49
C GLY A 117 4.85 23.73 7.98
N ALA A 118 4.06 22.76 8.44
CA ALA A 118 4.07 21.39 7.97
C ALA A 118 3.32 21.29 6.64
N VAL A 119 3.95 20.63 5.66
CA VAL A 119 3.31 20.22 4.41
C VAL A 119 2.96 18.76 4.53
N HIS A 120 1.67 18.47 4.48
CA HIS A 120 1.16 17.13 4.50
C HIS A 120 0.95 16.63 3.08
N PHE A 121 1.53 15.47 2.76
CA PHE A 121 1.39 14.84 1.47
C PHE A 121 0.91 13.41 1.65
N ASN A 122 -0.28 13.15 1.12
CA ASN A 122 -0.88 11.83 1.11
C ASN A 122 -0.68 11.20 -0.28
N HIS A 123 0.23 10.23 -0.40
CA HIS A 123 0.49 9.49 -1.64
C HIS A 123 -0.78 8.79 -2.16
N GLU A 124 -1.58 8.20 -1.26
CA GLU A 124 -2.80 7.46 -1.61
C GLU A 124 -3.83 8.35 -2.33
N MET A 125 -4.02 9.59 -1.86
CA MET A 125 -4.90 10.57 -2.50
C MET A 125 -4.47 10.89 -3.92
N HIS A 126 -3.16 10.89 -4.19
CA HIS A 126 -2.64 11.22 -5.53
C HIS A 126 -2.67 10.00 -6.46
N VAL A 127 -2.63 8.79 -5.92
CA VAL A 127 -2.85 7.58 -6.71
C VAL A 127 -4.31 7.45 -7.12
N THR A 128 -5.22 7.64 -6.19
CA THR A 128 -6.66 7.42 -6.42
C THR A 128 -7.36 8.65 -7.01
N GLY A 129 -6.74 9.82 -6.90
CA GLY A 129 -7.25 11.11 -7.36
C GLY A 129 -6.82 11.50 -8.77
N PRO A 130 -6.73 12.81 -9.08
CA PRO A 130 -6.51 13.33 -10.43
C PRO A 130 -5.20 12.88 -11.12
N ALA A 131 -4.17 12.53 -10.34
CA ALA A 131 -2.96 11.96 -10.92
C ALA A 131 -3.16 10.51 -11.38
N ALA A 132 -4.21 9.82 -10.91
CA ALA A 132 -4.65 8.48 -11.31
C ALA A 132 -3.56 7.40 -11.21
N GLY A 133 -2.60 7.59 -10.30
CA GLY A 133 -1.49 6.66 -10.10
C GLY A 133 -0.46 6.69 -11.22
N ASP A 134 -0.51 7.68 -12.12
CA ASP A 134 0.55 7.89 -13.09
C ASP A 134 1.81 8.41 -12.38
N CYS A 135 2.66 7.46 -11.98
CA CYS A 135 3.88 7.73 -11.23
C CYS A 135 4.83 8.68 -11.97
N SER A 136 4.75 8.76 -13.31
CA SER A 136 5.64 9.60 -14.12
C SER A 136 5.37 11.10 -13.96
N LYS A 137 4.20 11.49 -13.41
CA LYS A 137 3.87 12.88 -13.09
C LYS A 137 4.67 13.43 -11.92
N CYS A 138 5.15 12.55 -11.03
CA CYS A 138 5.87 12.91 -9.81
C CYS A 138 7.29 12.35 -9.76
N HIS A 139 7.59 11.26 -10.47
CA HIS A 139 8.86 10.55 -10.37
C HIS A 139 9.62 10.44 -11.69
N GLY A 140 10.93 10.70 -11.64
CA GLY A 140 11.82 10.71 -12.80
C GLY A 140 13.18 11.33 -12.48
N VAL A 141 14.08 11.37 -13.48
CA VAL A 141 15.48 11.83 -13.34
C VAL A 141 15.57 13.26 -12.75
N ASP A 142 14.64 14.14 -13.13
CA ASP A 142 14.58 15.51 -12.62
C ASP A 142 13.42 15.76 -11.63
N MET A 143 12.66 14.73 -11.28
CA MET A 143 11.53 14.81 -10.34
C MET A 143 11.88 14.19 -8.98
N PHE A 144 10.88 13.71 -8.24
CA PHE A 144 11.13 12.96 -7.01
C PHE A 144 11.66 11.56 -7.33
N PRO A 145 12.70 11.08 -6.64
CA PRO A 145 13.03 9.66 -6.70
C PRO A 145 11.85 8.81 -6.21
N LYS A 146 11.83 7.52 -6.60
CA LYS A 146 10.84 6.54 -6.10
C LYS A 146 11.21 5.94 -4.73
N TYR A 147 12.15 6.57 -4.04
CA TYR A 147 12.59 6.24 -2.69
C TYR A 147 12.71 7.54 -1.91
N PHE A 148 12.57 7.48 -0.59
CA PHE A 148 12.72 8.66 0.25
C PHE A 148 14.21 8.96 0.47
N ASN A 149 14.60 10.21 0.33
CA ASN A 149 15.99 10.63 0.52
C ASN A 149 16.05 12.03 1.14
N ASP A 150 16.35 12.07 2.44
CA ASP A 150 16.48 13.31 3.21
C ASP A 150 17.62 14.22 2.73
N SER A 151 18.57 13.68 1.97
CA SER A 151 19.67 14.47 1.39
C SER A 151 19.23 15.28 0.17
N ILE A 152 18.05 15.01 -0.40
CA ILE A 152 17.53 15.72 -1.58
C ILE A 152 16.59 16.83 -1.11
N PRO A 153 16.90 18.12 -1.40
CA PRO A 153 15.99 19.21 -1.09
C PRO A 153 14.64 19.03 -1.78
N VAL A 154 13.63 18.70 -0.99
CA VAL A 154 12.26 18.45 -1.49
C VAL A 154 11.60 19.77 -1.91
N ARG A 155 11.96 20.90 -1.29
CA ARG A 155 11.30 22.21 -1.46
C ARG A 155 11.19 22.66 -2.92
N ASP A 156 12.30 22.70 -3.63
CA ASP A 156 12.35 23.30 -4.97
C ASP A 156 11.60 22.41 -5.98
N LYS A 157 11.74 21.08 -5.85
CA LYS A 157 10.98 20.10 -6.64
C LYS A 157 9.49 20.09 -6.29
N ALA A 158 9.14 20.19 -5.01
CA ALA A 158 7.76 20.18 -4.53
C ALA A 158 6.96 21.36 -5.06
N HIS A 159 7.49 22.57 -4.97
CA HIS A 159 6.78 23.72 -5.53
C HIS A 159 6.60 23.58 -7.03
N THR A 160 7.61 23.14 -7.79
CA THR A 160 7.44 22.96 -9.24
C THR A 160 6.42 21.87 -9.59
N ILE A 161 6.50 20.71 -8.95
CA ILE A 161 5.67 19.54 -9.30
C ILE A 161 4.24 19.71 -8.77
N CYS A 162 4.10 19.95 -7.46
CA CYS A 162 2.79 20.03 -6.81
C CYS A 162 2.00 21.23 -7.33
N TRP A 163 2.63 22.41 -7.42
CA TRP A 163 1.92 23.60 -7.89
C TRP A 163 1.48 23.46 -9.35
N ARG A 164 2.36 23.00 -10.25
CA ARG A 164 2.00 22.78 -11.65
C ARG A 164 0.80 21.86 -11.76
N CYS A 165 0.87 20.67 -11.17
CA CYS A 165 -0.23 19.71 -11.22
C CYS A 165 -1.52 20.27 -10.64
N HIS A 166 -1.46 20.93 -9.49
CA HIS A 166 -2.66 21.52 -8.87
C HIS A 166 -3.26 22.62 -9.72
N SER A 167 -2.43 23.51 -10.26
CA SER A 167 -2.86 24.64 -11.10
C SER A 167 -3.49 24.20 -12.42
N GLU A 168 -3.01 23.09 -12.99
CA GLU A 168 -3.48 22.55 -14.26
C GLU A 168 -4.60 21.51 -14.11
N SER A 169 -4.83 20.99 -12.89
CA SER A 169 -5.79 19.91 -12.64
C SER A 169 -7.24 20.28 -12.92
N GLY A 170 -7.58 21.57 -12.92
CA GLY A 170 -8.97 22.06 -12.96
C GLY A 170 -9.79 21.68 -11.70
N ASN A 171 -9.17 21.10 -10.67
CA ASN A 171 -9.85 20.75 -9.43
C ASN A 171 -9.99 22.01 -8.55
N PRO A 172 -11.21 22.48 -8.23
CA PRO A 172 -11.41 23.68 -7.42
C PRO A 172 -10.90 23.53 -5.97
N ASN A 173 -10.70 22.30 -5.51
CA ASN A 173 -10.16 21.99 -4.18
C ASN A 173 -8.64 21.80 -4.18
N ALA A 174 -7.97 21.96 -5.32
CA ALA A 174 -6.51 21.83 -5.38
C ALA A 174 -5.85 22.93 -4.53
N PRO A 175 -4.88 22.62 -3.67
CA PRO A 175 -4.22 23.63 -2.88
C PRO A 175 -3.26 24.44 -3.74
N LEU A 176 -3.71 25.64 -4.09
CA LEU A 176 -2.98 26.62 -4.91
C LEU A 176 -2.37 27.74 -4.07
N GLN A 177 -2.83 27.90 -2.83
CA GLN A 177 -2.35 28.93 -1.92
C GLN A 177 -1.31 28.36 -0.96
N CYS A 178 -0.38 29.24 -0.58
CA CYS A 178 0.68 28.96 0.36
C CYS A 178 0.19 28.27 1.65
N ASP A 179 -0.83 28.84 2.27
CA ASP A 179 -1.29 28.40 3.60
C ASP A 179 -2.25 27.21 3.52
N TRP A 180 -2.59 26.75 2.30
CA TRP A 180 -3.36 25.52 2.10
C TRP A 180 -2.44 24.31 2.03
N CYS A 181 -1.19 24.52 1.61
CA CYS A 181 -0.14 23.50 1.64
C CYS A 181 0.62 23.49 2.98
N HIS A 182 0.85 24.66 3.58
CA HIS A 182 1.60 24.81 4.83
C HIS A 182 0.66 25.08 6.01
N GLN A 183 0.55 24.12 6.93
CA GLN A 183 -0.29 24.19 8.14
C GLN A 183 0.53 24.20 9.43
#